data_AF-S8ECH1-F1
#
_entry.id   AF-S8ECH1-F1
#
_cell.length_a   1.000
_cell.length_b   1.000
_cell.length_c   1.000
_cell.angle_alpha   90.00
_cell.angle_beta   90.00
_cell.angle_gamma   90.00
#
_symmetry.space_group_name_H-M   'P 1'
#
loop_
_entity.id
_entity.type
_entity.pdbx_description
1 polymer ?
#
loop_
_entity_poly.entity_id
_entity_poly.type
_entity_poly.pdbx_seq_one_letter_code
_entity_poly.pdbx_strand_id
1 'polypeptide(L)' 'PDKILPCPRCSSMDTKFCYYNNYNINQPRHFCKCCQRYWTSGGTMRNVPVGAGRRKTKNSASNCGHITISEALNATR' A
#
# COMPACT_ATOMS: atom_id res chain seq x y z
N PRO A 1 -18.21 8.46 -14.57
CA PRO A 1 -17.77 8.48 -13.15
C PRO A 1 -17.00 7.19 -12.81
N ASP A 2 -15.66 7.27 -12.82
CA ASP A 2 -14.76 6.22 -12.33
C ASP A 2 -15.14 5.87 -10.89
N LYS A 3 -15.81 4.72 -10.72
CA LYS A 3 -16.27 4.27 -9.40
C LYS A 3 -15.03 3.96 -8.57
N ILE A 4 -14.74 4.80 -7.59
CA ILE A 4 -13.70 4.55 -6.60
C ILE A 4 -14.16 3.34 -5.78
N LEU A 5 -13.37 2.28 -5.79
CA LEU A 5 -13.71 1.03 -5.12
C LEU A 5 -13.01 0.94 -3.75
N PRO A 6 -13.74 0.56 -2.68
CA PRO A 6 -13.12 0.33 -1.38
C PRO A 6 -12.06 -0.75 -1.45
N CYS A 7 -10.97 -0.55 -0.74
CA CYS A 7 -10.00 -1.61 -0.54
C CYS A 7 -10.64 -2.75 0.28
N PRO A 8 -10.67 -4.00 -0.22
CA PRO A 8 -11.32 -5.10 0.48
C PRO A 8 -10.56 -5.56 1.74
N ARG A 9 -9.39 -4.99 2.04
CA ARG A 9 -8.58 -5.33 3.22
C ARG A 9 -8.73 -4.35 4.38
N CYS A 10 -8.88 -3.07 4.08
CA CYS A 10 -8.91 -2.00 5.08
C CYS A 10 -10.09 -1.04 4.91
N SER A 11 -10.99 -1.32 3.97
CA SER A 11 -12.20 -0.54 3.67
C SER A 11 -11.97 0.93 3.30
N SER A 12 -10.71 1.33 3.08
CA SER A 12 -10.36 2.69 2.66
C SER A 12 -10.75 2.94 1.20
N MET A 13 -11.17 4.18 0.92
CA MET A 13 -11.46 4.69 -0.42
C MET A 13 -10.21 5.21 -1.15
N ASP A 14 -9.05 5.23 -0.49
CA ASP A 14 -7.77 5.65 -1.08
C ASP A 14 -7.17 4.55 -1.96
N THR A 15 -7.91 4.14 -2.98
CA THR A 15 -7.45 3.18 -3.98
C THR A 15 -7.25 3.88 -5.32
N LYS A 16 -6.22 3.47 -6.07
CA LYS A 16 -6.02 3.89 -7.46
C LYS A 16 -5.96 2.69 -8.38
N PHE A 17 -6.51 2.82 -9.57
CA PHE A 17 -6.17 1.92 -10.67
C PHE A 17 -4.67 2.03 -10.98
N CYS A 18 -4.03 0.88 -11.24
CA CYS A 18 -2.60 0.83 -11.50
C CYS A 18 -2.31 0.37 -12.92
N TYR A 19 -2.74 -0.84 -13.30
CA TYR A 19 -2.56 -1.40 -14.64
C TYR A 19 -3.45 -2.64 -14.82
N TYR A 20 -3.71 -3.01 -16.08
CA TYR A 20 -4.38 -4.27 -16.41
C TYR A 20 -3.42 -5.45 -16.27
N ASN A 21 -3.94 -6.62 -15.87
CA ASN A 21 -3.15 -7.83 -15.79
C ASN A 21 -2.90 -8.40 -17.20
N ASN A 22 -1.64 -8.72 -17.54
CA ASN A 22 -1.27 -9.27 -18.86
C ASN A 22 -1.93 -10.62 -19.16
N TYR A 23 -2.24 -11.41 -18.12
CA TYR A 23 -2.89 -12.71 -18.28
C TYR A 23 -4.41 -12.62 -18.46
N ASN A 24 -5.03 -11.52 -18.02
CA ASN A 24 -6.47 -11.30 -18.13
C ASN A 24 -6.79 -9.82 -17.98
N ILE A 25 -7.14 -9.15 -19.08
CA ILE A 25 -7.45 -7.71 -19.09
C ILE A 25 -8.69 -7.36 -18.25
N ASN A 26 -9.61 -8.31 -18.06
CA ASN A 26 -10.80 -8.13 -17.23
C ASN A 26 -10.49 -8.16 -15.73
N GLN A 27 -9.22 -8.31 -15.33
CA GLN A 27 -8.76 -8.30 -13.94
C GLN A 27 -7.84 -7.10 -13.64
N PRO A 28 -8.39 -5.87 -13.60
CA PRO A 28 -7.62 -4.66 -13.34
C PRO A 28 -7.01 -4.68 -11.93
N ARG A 29 -5.72 -4.34 -11.84
CA ARG A 29 -5.01 -4.21 -10.56
C ARG A 29 -5.14 -2.81 -10.01
N HIS A 30 -5.45 -2.75 -8.72
CA HIS A 30 -5.62 -1.54 -7.94
C HIS A 30 -4.61 -1.51 -6.80
N PHE A 31 -4.12 -0.32 -6.47
CA PHE A 31 -3.23 -0.08 -5.34
C PHE A 31 -3.97 0.73 -4.28
N CYS A 32 -4.02 0.23 -3.05
CA CYS A 32 -4.53 0.99 -1.91
C CYS A 32 -3.40 1.76 -1.22
N LYS A 33 -3.53 3.08 -1.10
CA LYS A 33 -2.55 3.95 -0.43
C LYS A 33 -2.54 3.76 1.08
N CYS A 34 -3.69 3.52 1.71
CA CYS A 34 -3.77 3.31 3.17
C CYS A 34 -3.02 2.06 3.62
N CYS A 35 -3.30 0.91 3.00
CA CYS A 35 -2.64 -0.35 3.38
C CYS A 35 -1.40 -0.69 2.53
N GLN A 36 -1.08 0.16 1.53
CA GLN A 36 0.05 0.02 0.59
C GLN A 36 0.08 -1.36 -0.09
N ARG A 37 -1.09 -1.85 -0.52
CA ARG A 37 -1.24 -3.19 -1.10
C ARG A 37 -1.97 -3.18 -2.41
N TYR A 38 -1.51 -4.06 -3.30
CA TYR A 38 -2.19 -4.37 -4.54
C TYR A 38 -3.33 -5.36 -4.31
N TRP A 39 -4.42 -5.14 -5.02
CA TRP A 39 -5.58 -6.01 -5.07
C TRP A 39 -6.19 -5.99 -6.48
N THR A 40 -7.08 -6.93 -6.78
CA THR A 40 -7.72 -7.06 -8.09
C THR A 40 -9.22 -6.84 -7.93
N SER A 41 -9.79 -5.95 -8.74
CA SER A 41 -11.24 -5.73 -8.73
C SER A 41 -11.96 -6.87 -9.46
N GLY A 42 -13.02 -7.41 -8.85
CA GLY A 42 -13.78 -8.56 -9.38
C GLY A 42 -13.04 -9.90 -9.33
N GLY A 43 -11.86 -9.98 -8.71
CA GLY A 43 -11.11 -11.22 -8.54
C GLY A 43 -11.20 -11.79 -7.13
N THR A 44 -10.92 -13.09 -6.97
CA THR A 44 -10.84 -13.74 -5.66
C THR A 44 -9.66 -13.20 -4.85
N MET A 45 -9.90 -12.85 -3.59
CA MET A 45 -8.81 -12.49 -2.69
C MET A 45 -7.95 -13.72 -2.39
N ARG A 46 -6.63 -13.59 -2.51
CA ARG A 46 -5.73 -14.63 -1.99
C ARG A 46 -5.90 -14.70 -0.48
N ASN A 47 -5.98 -15.91 0.08
CA ASN A 47 -6.00 -16.14 1.52
C ASN A 47 -4.70 -15.60 2.14
N VAL A 48 -4.77 -14.38 2.65
CA VAL A 48 -3.73 -13.73 3.43
C VAL A 48 -4.36 -13.50 4.79
N PRO A 49 -3.81 -14.06 5.87
CA PRO A 49 -4.42 -13.94 7.19
C PRO A 49 -4.64 -12.46 7.54
N VAL A 50 -5.78 -12.18 8.15
CA VAL A 50 -6.13 -10.85 8.67
C VAL A 50 -5.01 -10.43 9.62
N GLY A 51 -4.34 -9.32 9.32
CA GLY A 51 -3.17 -8.87 10.09
C GLY A 51 -1.80 -9.22 9.47
N ALA A 52 -1.73 -9.99 8.38
CA ALA A 52 -0.51 -10.05 7.52
C ALA A 52 -0.39 -8.78 6.65
N GLY A 53 -0.60 -7.64 7.31
CA GLY A 53 -0.35 -6.28 6.87
C GLY A 53 1.14 -6.02 6.66
N ARG A 54 1.45 -4.77 6.27
CA ARG A 54 2.76 -4.29 5.80
C ARG A 54 3.94 -5.05 6.44
N ARG A 55 4.81 -5.66 5.64
CA ARG A 55 6.10 -6.18 6.13
C ARG A 55 6.86 -4.97 6.69
N LYS A 56 6.95 -4.89 8.01
CA LYS A 56 7.83 -3.93 8.69
C LYS A 56 9.25 -4.41 8.37
N THR A 57 9.96 -3.74 7.48
CA THR A 57 11.37 -4.04 7.22
C THR A 57 12.11 -3.88 8.55
N LYS A 58 12.64 -4.99 9.07
CA LYS A 58 13.57 -4.97 10.21
C LYS A 58 14.90 -4.51 9.63
N ASN A 59 15.10 -3.21 9.51
CA ASN A 59 16.37 -2.65 9.07
C ASN A 59 17.39 -2.84 10.20
N SER A 60 18.00 -4.02 10.26
CA SER A 60 19.42 -4.10 10.65
C SER A 60 20.15 -3.24 9.63
N ALA A 61 20.78 -2.17 10.10
CA ALA A 61 21.36 -1.10 9.30
C ALA A 61 22.03 -1.57 8.00
N SER A 62 21.55 -1.07 6.86
CA SER A 62 22.35 -0.84 5.64
C SER A 62 21.60 0.10 4.70
N ASN A 63 21.87 1.39 4.87
CA ASN A 63 21.86 2.44 3.84
C ASN A 63 20.80 2.38 2.72
N CYS A 64 19.71 3.13 2.87
CA CYS A 64 19.27 4.05 1.81
C CYS A 64 18.40 5.15 2.40
N GLY A 65 18.70 6.39 2.01
CA GLY A 65 18.31 7.62 2.70
C GLY A 65 16.82 7.89 2.78
N HIS A 66 16.39 8.31 3.96
CA HIS A 66 15.23 9.17 4.13
C HIS A 66 15.57 10.16 5.23
N ILE A 67 16.30 11.21 4.85
CA ILE A 67 16.53 12.38 5.69
C ILE A 67 15.18 13.09 5.83
N THR A 68 14.56 13.01 7.01
CA THR A 68 13.54 13.98 7.43
C THR A 68 14.20 14.96 8.37
N ILE A 69 14.72 16.06 7.82
CA ILE A 69 15.06 17.25 8.60
C ILE A 69 13.75 17.95 8.92
N SER A 70 13.27 17.86 10.15
CA SER A 70 12.43 18.87 10.80
C SER A 70 12.48 18.65 12.30
N GLU A 71 12.87 19.68 13.05
CA GLU A 71 12.74 19.83 14.51
C GLU A 71 13.66 19.02 15.43
N ALA A 72 14.87 19.55 15.69
CA ALA A 72 15.48 19.49 17.03
C ALA A 72 16.70 20.43 17.14
N LEU A 73 16.50 21.75 16.94
CA LEU A 73 17.46 22.76 17.42
C LEU A 73 16.82 23.50 18.60
N ASN A 74 16.54 22.79 19.70
CA ASN A 74 16.21 23.39 21.00
C ASN A 74 16.40 22.36 22.12
N ALA A 75 17.66 22.03 22.38
CA ALA A 75 18.19 21.50 23.64
C ALA A 75 19.67 21.21 23.34
N THR A 76 20.63 21.97 23.83
CA THR A 76 21.06 21.94 25.22
C THR A 76 22.05 23.09 25.44
N ARG A 77 22.04 23.62 26.66
CA ARG A 77 22.91 24.64 27.23
C ARG A 77 24.40 24.34 27.06
#